data_AF-A0A3P7IUQ8-F1
#
_entry.id   AF-A0A3P7IUQ8-F1
#
_cell.length_a   1.000
_cell.length_b   1.000
_cell.length_c   1.000
_cell.angle_alpha   90.00
_cell.angle_beta   90.00
_cell.angle_gamma   90.00
#
_symmetry.space_group_name_H-M   'P 1'
#
loop_
_entity.id
_entity.type
_entity.pdbx_description
1 polymer ?
#
loop_
_entity_poly.entity_id
_entity_poly.type
_entity_poly.pdbx_seq_one_letter_code
_entity_poly.pdbx_strand_id
1 'polypeptide(L)'
;RSKNCPKSNTDLQIRNEPVIFIHGNGDAALHAQAPLATGWSRSIQYFMEQNYTEGELYATTWGDAWGTGSILDSYSTMHTCSNLLFLRRFAF
;
A
#
# COMPACT_ATOMS: atom_id res chain seq x y z
N ARG A 1 1.64 -14.30 -22.80
CA ARG A 1 0.66 -13.32 -23.31
C ARG A 1 0.79 -12.05 -22.47
N SER A 2 1.39 -10.99 -23.00
CA SER A 2 1.46 -9.70 -22.32
C SER A 2 0.04 -9.14 -22.18
N LYS A 3 -0.43 -8.91 -20.95
CA LYS A 3 -1.67 -8.15 -20.73
C LYS A 3 -1.31 -6.66 -20.76
N ASN A 4 -1.82 -5.94 -21.76
CA ASN A 4 -1.73 -4.49 -21.80
C ASN A 4 -2.59 -3.93 -20.66
N CYS A 5 -1.97 -3.32 -19.64
CA CYS A 5 -2.70 -2.46 -18.72
C CYS A 5 -3.13 -1.19 -19.47
N PRO A 6 -4.34 -0.67 -19.22
CA PRO A 6 -4.73 0.64 -19.71
C PRO A 6 -3.69 1.68 -19.28
N LYS A 7 -3.20 2.49 -20.22
CA LYS A 7 -2.50 3.72 -19.85
C LYS A 7 -3.58 4.72 -19.52
N SER A 8 -3.73 5.08 -18.24
CA SER A 8 -4.55 6.23 -17.87
C SER A 8 -4.02 7.44 -18.63
N ASN A 9 -4.91 8.13 -19.35
CA ASN A 9 -4.58 9.30 -20.16
C ASN A 9 -4.45 10.58 -19.31
N THR A 10 -4.41 10.44 -17.98
CA THR A 10 -3.97 11.49 -17.07
C THR A 10 -2.47 11.30 -16.88
N ASP A 11 -1.68 12.06 -17.63
CA ASP A 11 -0.29 12.30 -17.29
C ASP A 11 -0.30 13.04 -15.93
N LEU A 12 -0.44 12.29 -14.84
CA LEU A 12 -0.40 12.81 -13.48
C LEU A 12 1.04 13.29 -13.28
N GLN A 13 1.26 14.55 -13.63
CA GLN A 13 2.54 15.19 -13.44
C GLN A 13 2.91 15.09 -11.96
N ILE A 14 3.97 14.34 -11.69
CA ILE A 14 4.57 14.25 -10.35
C ILE A 14 5.15 15.63 -10.03
N ARG A 15 4.59 16.28 -9.01
CA ARG A 15 4.97 17.61 -8.52
C ARG A 15 5.68 17.55 -7.17
N ASN A 16 5.43 16.49 -6.40
CA ASN A 16 6.00 16.21 -5.09
C ASN A 16 6.81 14.91 -5.12
N GLU A 17 7.69 14.72 -4.12
CA GLU A 17 8.42 13.47 -3.95
C GLU A 17 7.44 12.32 -3.66
N PRO A 18 7.44 11.22 -4.43
CA PRO A 18 6.55 10.09 -4.19
C PRO A 18 6.72 9.48 -2.79
N VAL A 19 5.61 9.18 -2.12
CA VAL A 19 5.59 8.57 -0.78
C VAL A 19 5.08 7.14 -0.88
N ILE A 20 5.87 6.20 -0.35
CA ILE A 20 5.51 4.79 -0.27
C ILE A 20 5.30 4.40 1.19
N PHE A 21 4.09 3.97 1.53
CA PHE A 21 3.74 3.48 2.86
C PHE A 21 3.86 1.96 2.94
N ILE A 22 4.61 1.49 3.94
CA ILE A 22 4.78 0.07 4.26
C ILE A 22 4.27 -0.14 5.68
N HIS A 23 3.17 -0.88 5.83
CA HIS A 23 2.59 -1.20 7.14
C HIS A 23 3.41 -2.27 7.87
N GLY A 24 3.18 -2.42 9.19
CA GLY A 24 3.81 -3.47 10.01
C GLY A 24 3.08 -4.82 9.94
N ASN A 25 3.65 -5.85 10.55
CA ASN A 25 3.07 -7.21 10.58
C ASN A 25 1.62 -7.23 11.06
N GLY A 26 0.75 -7.94 10.33
CA GLY A 26 -0.66 -8.13 10.69
C GLY A 26 -1.59 -6.94 10.45
N ASP A 27 -1.05 -5.77 10.06
CA ASP A 27 -1.82 -4.60 9.65
C ASP A 27 -2.19 -4.68 8.15
N ALA A 28 -2.82 -3.63 7.62
CA ALA A 28 -3.17 -3.48 6.21
C ALA A 28 -2.77 -2.08 5.70
N ALA A 29 -2.66 -1.89 4.38
CA ALA A 29 -2.33 -0.59 3.80
C ALA A 29 -3.35 0.50 4.14
N LEU A 30 -4.64 0.15 4.07
CA LEU A 30 -5.77 1.00 4.37
C LEU A 30 -6.51 0.48 5.59
N HIS A 31 -7.26 1.36 6.24
CA HIS A 31 -8.11 0.99 7.36
C HIS A 31 -9.08 -0.13 6.97
N ALA A 32 -9.02 -1.24 7.69
CA ALA A 32 -9.95 -2.36 7.56
C ALA A 32 -10.74 -2.59 8.86
N GLN A 33 -10.06 -2.60 10.01
CA GLN A 33 -10.68 -2.86 11.31
C GLN A 33 -9.83 -2.30 12.45
N ALA A 34 -10.41 -1.48 13.33
CA ALA A 34 -9.75 -1.06 14.56
C ALA A 34 -9.80 -2.18 15.64
N PRO A 35 -8.75 -2.35 16.47
CA PRO A 35 -7.50 -1.57 16.51
C PRO A 35 -6.33 -2.19 15.73
N LEU A 36 -6.49 -3.36 15.11
CA LEU A 36 -5.37 -4.17 14.59
C LEU A 36 -5.03 -3.91 13.11
N ALA A 37 -5.94 -3.28 12.35
CA ALA A 37 -5.79 -2.98 10.93
C ALA A 37 -6.20 -1.54 10.62
N THR A 38 -5.48 -0.59 11.19
CA THR A 38 -5.78 0.84 11.03
C THR A 38 -5.15 1.43 9.76
N GLY A 39 -4.04 0.84 9.29
CA GLY A 39 -3.29 1.28 8.12
C GLY A 39 -2.92 2.76 8.11
N TRP A 40 -2.81 3.33 6.91
CA TRP A 40 -2.29 4.68 6.68
C TRP A 40 -3.34 5.69 6.21
N SER A 41 -4.63 5.38 6.34
CA SER A 41 -5.72 6.21 5.80
C SER A 41 -5.65 7.67 6.27
N ARG A 42 -5.27 7.92 7.53
CA ARG A 42 -5.11 9.29 8.05
C ARG A 42 -3.87 10.00 7.49
N SER A 43 -2.77 9.28 7.30
CA SER A 43 -1.56 9.83 6.68
C SER A 43 -1.79 10.17 5.21
N ILE A 44 -2.46 9.29 4.46
CA ILE A 44 -2.88 9.56 3.08
C ILE A 44 -3.73 10.82 3.03
N GLN A 45 -4.72 10.95 3.91
CA GLN A 45 -5.54 12.16 3.99
C GLN A 45 -4.71 13.42 4.26
N TYR A 46 -3.75 13.35 5.19
CA TYR A 46 -2.84 14.48 5.46
C TYR A 46 -2.06 14.91 4.20
N PHE A 47 -1.48 13.97 3.45
CA PHE A 47 -0.74 14.31 2.23
C PHE A 47 -1.64 14.91 1.14
N MET A 48 -2.87 14.41 1.00
CA MET A 48 -3.86 14.99 0.09
C MET A 48 -4.20 16.44 0.50
N GLU A 49 -4.34 16.72 1.81
CA GLU A 49 -4.50 18.08 2.35
C GLU A 49 -3.27 18.97 2.08
N GLN A 50 -2.10 18.40 1.81
CA GLN A 50 -0.86 19.11 1.41
C GLN A 50 -0.65 19.16 -0.11
N ASN A 51 -1.70 18.97 -0.92
CA ASN A 51 -1.66 18.99 -2.38
C ASN A 51 -0.84 17.87 -3.05
N TYR A 52 -0.70 16.72 -2.38
CA TYR A 52 -0.28 15.50 -3.07
C TYR A 52 -1.43 14.95 -3.91
N THR A 53 -1.07 14.23 -4.96
CA THR A 53 -2.02 13.54 -5.84
C THR A 53 -2.00 12.04 -5.60
N GLU A 54 -3.05 11.34 -6.02
CA GLU A 54 -3.11 9.87 -5.97
C GLU A 54 -1.98 9.20 -6.79
N GLY A 55 -1.41 9.91 -7.77
CA GLY A 55 -0.23 9.46 -8.52
C GLY A 55 1.09 9.56 -7.75
N GLU A 56 1.09 10.14 -6.54
CA GLU A 56 2.28 10.36 -5.72
C GLU A 56 2.25 9.57 -4.41
N LEU A 57 1.11 8.95 -4.08
CA LEU A 57 0.90 8.23 -2.83
C LEU A 57 0.67 6.75 -3.12
N TYR A 58 1.53 5.93 -2.55
CA TYR A 58 1.63 4.52 -2.87
C TYR A 58 1.56 3.68 -1.58
N ALA A 59 0.69 2.68 -1.55
CA ALA A 59 0.63 1.73 -0.44
C ALA A 59 0.26 0.35 -0.96
N THR A 60 0.77 -0.69 -0.31
CA THR A 60 0.36 -2.07 -0.59
C THR A 60 0.21 -2.85 0.71
N THR A 61 -0.68 -3.84 0.67
CA THR A 61 -0.79 -4.82 1.74
C THR A 61 0.15 -5.99 1.45
N TRP A 62 0.97 -6.38 2.41
CA TRP A 62 1.95 -7.45 2.27
C TRP A 62 1.80 -8.49 3.40
N GLY A 63 2.18 -9.74 3.13
CA GLY A 63 2.01 -10.85 4.06
C GLY A 63 0.55 -11.16 4.39
N ASP A 64 0.32 -11.87 5.50
CA ASP A 64 -1.01 -12.14 6.02
C ASP A 64 -1.51 -10.91 6.78
N ALA A 65 -2.31 -10.09 6.10
CA ALA A 65 -3.00 -8.96 6.71
C ALA A 65 -4.24 -9.40 7.49
N TRP A 66 -4.73 -8.53 8.37
CA TRP A 66 -5.94 -8.77 9.15
C TRP A 66 -7.08 -9.38 8.33
N GLY A 67 -7.59 -10.52 8.78
CA GLY A 67 -8.71 -11.23 8.14
C GLY A 67 -8.35 -12.10 6.94
N THR A 68 -7.07 -12.16 6.52
CA THR A 68 -6.62 -12.96 5.37
C THR A 68 -5.78 -14.20 5.75
N GLY A 69 -5.40 -14.33 7.02
CA GLY A 69 -4.59 -15.45 7.52
C GLY A 69 -4.68 -15.63 9.04
N SER A 70 -3.83 -16.51 9.57
CA SER A 70 -3.70 -16.74 11.01
C SER A 70 -2.97 -15.57 11.65
N ILE A 71 -3.55 -14.98 12.70
CA ILE A 71 -2.94 -13.88 13.46
C ILE A 71 -1.53 -14.26 13.97
N LEU A 72 -1.33 -15.53 14.37
CA LEU A 72 -0.03 -16.01 14.84
C LEU A 72 1.01 -16.06 13.71
N ASP A 73 0.57 -16.40 12.50
CA ASP A 73 1.43 -16.48 11.33
C ASP A 73 1.79 -15.07 10.85
N SER A 74 0.84 -14.12 10.89
CA SER A 74 1.07 -12.70 10.63
C SER A 74 2.19 -12.11 11.50
N TYR A 75 2.27 -12.46 12.79
CA TYR A 75 3.33 -11.98 13.67
C TYR A 75 4.70 -12.61 13.39
N SER A 76 4.73 -13.84 12.87
CA SER A 76 5.97 -14.54 12.50
C SER A 76 6.49 -14.20 11.10
N THR A 77 5.66 -13.56 10.28
CA THR A 77 6.01 -13.17 8.91
C THR A 77 7.03 -12.04 8.94
N MET A 78 8.20 -12.22 8.33
CA MET A 78 9.27 -11.22 8.33
C MET A 78 9.28 -10.40 7.04
N HIS A 79 9.77 -9.17 7.13
CA HIS A 79 10.15 -8.35 5.97
C HIS A 79 11.31 -9.00 5.21
N THR A 80 11.00 -9.92 4.31
CA THR A 80 11.96 -10.51 3.38
C THR A 80 11.82 -9.88 2.01
N CYS A 81 12.86 -10.00 1.18
CA CYS A 81 12.78 -9.59 -0.22
C CYS A 81 11.60 -10.25 -0.94
N SER A 82 11.27 -11.52 -0.67
CA SER A 82 10.10 -12.15 -1.30
C SER A 82 8.79 -11.51 -0.89
N ASN A 83 8.63 -11.15 0.39
CA ASN A 83 7.39 -10.58 0.92
C ASN A 83 7.22 -9.10 0.54
N LEU A 84 8.32 -8.38 0.33
CA LEU A 84 8.30 -7.00 -0.12
C LEU A 84 8.33 -6.86 -1.64
N LEU A 85 9.00 -7.73 -2.41
CA LEU A 85 9.10 -7.59 -3.88
C LEU A 85 7.77 -7.85 -4.62
N PHE A 86 6.73 -8.36 -3.95
CA PHE A 86 5.34 -8.29 -4.46
C PHE A 86 4.84 -6.85 -4.66
N LEU A 87 5.55 -5.84 -4.14
CA LEU A 87 5.37 -4.40 -4.46
C LEU A 87 5.55 -4.07 -5.96
N ARG A 88 5.94 -5.01 -6.83
CA ARG A 88 6.18 -4.76 -8.26
C ARG A 88 4.97 -5.03 -9.16
N ARG A 89 4.04 -4.07 -9.12
CA ARG A 89 3.66 -3.15 -10.21
C ARG A 89 2.38 -2.48 -9.74
N PHE A 90 2.43 -1.19 -9.42
CA PHE A 90 1.22 -0.39 -9.30
C PHE A 90 0.46 -0.50 -10.61
N ALA A 91 -0.65 -1.23 -10.58
CA ALA A 91 -1.62 -1.23 -11.65
C ALA A 91 -2.55 -0.07 -11.37
N PHE A 92 -2.43 0.98 -12.19
CA PHE A 92 -3.46 2.00 -12.35
C PHE A 92 -4.77 1.34 -12.82
#